data_AF-A0A2D8P5H8-F1
#
_entry.id   AF-A0A2D8P5H8-F1
#
_cell.length_a   1.000
_cell.length_b   1.000
_cell.length_c   1.000
_cell.angle_alpha   90.00
_cell.angle_beta   90.00
_cell.angle_gamma   90.00
#
_symmetry.space_group_name_H-M   'P 1'
#
loop_
_entity.id
_entity.type
_entity.pdbx_description
1 polymer ?
#
loop_
_entity_poly.entity_id
_entity_poly.type
_entity_poly.pdbx_seq_one_letter_code
_entity_poly.pdbx_strand_id
1 'polypeptide(L)'
;MKKLLSILALMPLAAHAGSAELCVDMGTSATQCDCATTSLNSNITLEDRNLYDTLSDTFLSLKGEEMPLADAWESAFESTATQNNMTGEDLLLRMESVGQKHVNAIDTCS
;
A
#
# COMPACT_ATOMS: atom_id res chain seq x y z
N MET A 1 50.27 -3.50 5.41
CA MET A 1 49.15 -3.08 6.30
C MET A 1 47.87 -3.11 5.47
N LYS A 2 46.98 -4.06 5.78
CA LYS A 2 45.81 -4.45 4.98
C LYS A 2 44.66 -3.48 5.28
N LYS A 3 44.26 -2.65 4.31
CA LYS A 3 43.06 -1.80 4.43
C LYS A 3 41.84 -2.69 4.21
N LEU A 4 41.14 -3.03 5.28
CA LEU A 4 39.82 -3.64 5.23
C LEU A 4 38.83 -2.54 4.83
N LEU A 5 38.40 -2.56 3.57
CA LEU A 5 37.18 -1.88 3.13
C LEU A 5 35.99 -2.66 3.70
N SER A 6 35.41 -2.18 4.80
CA SER A 6 34.10 -2.63 5.24
C SER A 6 33.07 -2.08 4.25
N ILE A 7 32.62 -2.93 3.34
CA ILE A 7 31.43 -2.68 2.52
C ILE A 7 30.24 -2.79 3.47
N LEU A 8 29.70 -1.64 3.85
CA LEU A 8 28.41 -1.56 4.53
C LEU A 8 27.36 -1.98 3.50
N ALA A 9 26.92 -3.24 3.55
CA ALA A 9 25.79 -3.71 2.78
C ALA A 9 24.55 -2.98 3.30
N LEU A 10 24.17 -1.90 2.63
CA LEU A 10 22.81 -1.36 2.69
C LEU A 10 21.91 -2.45 2.11
N MET A 11 21.46 -3.38 2.96
CA MET A 11 20.29 -4.16 2.63
C MET A 11 19.18 -3.14 2.43
N PRO A 12 18.57 -3.05 1.23
CA PRO A 12 17.34 -2.30 1.11
C PRO A 12 16.39 -2.95 2.11
N LEU A 13 15.93 -2.20 3.12
CA LEU A 13 14.71 -2.61 3.80
C LEU A 13 13.72 -2.85 2.67
N ALA A 14 13.19 -4.06 2.57
CA ALA A 14 12.09 -4.32 1.67
C ALA A 14 11.04 -3.27 2.02
N ALA A 15 10.87 -2.28 1.14
CA ALA A 15 9.78 -1.34 1.25
C ALA A 15 8.54 -2.23 1.37
N HIS A 16 7.93 -2.24 2.54
CA HIS A 16 6.70 -2.99 2.69
C HIS A 16 5.72 -2.35 1.73
N ALA A 17 4.96 -3.18 1.01
CA ALA A 17 3.94 -2.67 0.12
C ALA A 17 3.00 -1.77 0.94
N GLY A 18 2.69 -0.56 0.45
CA GLY A 18 1.82 0.37 1.19
C GLY A 18 0.50 -0.27 1.60
N SER A 19 -0.01 -1.19 0.78
CA SER A 19 -1.20 -2.00 1.09
C SER A 19 -1.03 -2.90 2.33
N ALA A 20 0.14 -3.50 2.55
CA ALA A 20 0.43 -4.31 3.75
C ALA A 20 0.50 -3.44 5.01
N GLU A 21 1.15 -2.27 4.91
CA GLU A 21 1.21 -1.31 6.02
C GLU A 21 -0.19 -0.76 6.36
N LEU A 22 -0.99 -0.43 5.35
CA LEU A 22 -2.38 -0.01 5.52
C LEU A 22 -3.21 -1.10 6.21
N CYS A 23 -3.03 -2.36 5.84
CA CYS A 23 -3.72 -3.48 6.50
C CYS A 23 -3.38 -3.56 8.00
N VAL A 24 -2.10 -3.41 8.35
CA VAL A 24 -1.66 -3.41 9.76
C VAL A 24 -2.21 -2.20 10.51
N ASP A 25 -2.18 -1.03 9.87
CA ASP A 25 -2.72 0.21 10.40
C ASP A 25 -4.22 0.13 10.71
N MET A 26 -4.95 -0.66 9.91
CA MET A 26 -6.38 -0.96 10.11
C MET A 26 -6.65 -2.00 11.22
N GLY A 27 -5.60 -2.47 11.92
CA GLY A 27 -5.70 -3.32 13.11
C GLY A 27 -5.55 -4.82 12.86
N THR A 28 -5.18 -5.22 11.64
CA THR A 28 -4.91 -6.62 11.31
C THR A 28 -3.47 -7.01 11.69
N SER A 29 -3.22 -8.28 12.05
CA SER A 29 -1.87 -8.71 12.40
C SER A 29 -0.92 -8.68 11.20
N ALA A 30 0.37 -8.40 11.42
CA ALA A 30 1.37 -8.37 10.36
C ALA A 30 1.41 -9.67 9.53
N THR A 31 1.38 -10.83 10.20
CA THR A 31 1.35 -12.14 9.52
C THR A 31 0.14 -12.31 8.61
N GLN A 32 -1.04 -11.86 9.07
CA GLN A 32 -2.27 -11.94 8.28
C GLN A 32 -2.22 -10.95 7.10
N CYS A 33 -1.67 -9.76 7.29
CA CYS A 33 -1.48 -8.78 6.21
C CYS A 33 -0.46 -9.24 5.16
N ASP A 34 0.61 -9.91 5.56
CA ASP A 34 1.59 -10.51 4.64
C ASP A 34 0.94 -11.59 3.76
N CYS A 35 0.13 -12.47 4.39
CA CYS A 35 -0.65 -13.48 3.67
C CYS A 35 -1.65 -12.83 2.71
N ALA A 36 -2.42 -11.84 3.18
CA ALA A 36 -3.47 -11.20 2.40
C ALA A 36 -2.90 -10.41 1.20
N THR A 37 -1.81 -9.67 1.42
CA THR A 37 -1.11 -8.91 0.38
C THR A 37 -0.49 -9.86 -0.66
N THR A 38 0.08 -11.00 -0.23
CA THR A 38 0.58 -12.03 -1.15
C THR A 38 -0.54 -12.63 -2.02
N SER A 39 -1.68 -12.94 -1.39
CA SER A 39 -2.87 -13.45 -2.08
C SER A 39 -3.42 -12.41 -3.06
N LEU A 40 -3.56 -11.15 -2.64
CA LEU A 40 -4.01 -10.04 -3.47
C LEU A 40 -3.13 -9.90 -4.72
N ASN A 41 -1.81 -9.84 -4.54
CA ASN A 41 -0.84 -9.64 -5.63
C ASN A 41 -0.86 -10.76 -6.68
N SER A 42 -1.36 -11.95 -6.31
CA SER A 42 -1.53 -13.06 -7.24
C SER A 42 -2.84 -12.97 -8.06
N ASN A 43 -3.74 -12.04 -7.72
CA ASN A 43 -5.11 -11.92 -8.25
C ASN A 43 -5.44 -10.54 -8.85
N ILE A 44 -4.46 -9.65 -8.94
CA ILE A 44 -4.58 -8.32 -9.55
C ILE A 44 -3.46 -8.09 -10.55
N THR A 45 -3.63 -7.09 -11.42
CA THR A 45 -2.56 -6.72 -12.35
C THR A 45 -1.44 -5.97 -11.63
N LEU A 46 -0.25 -5.93 -12.24
CA LEU A 46 0.87 -5.13 -11.70
C LEU A 46 0.51 -3.64 -11.61
N GLU A 47 -0.29 -3.14 -12.55
CA GLU A 47 -0.75 -1.75 -12.55
C GLU A 47 -1.69 -1.47 -11.36
N ASP A 48 -2.66 -2.36 -11.12
CA ASP A 48 -3.57 -2.25 -9.96
C ASP A 48 -2.80 -2.28 -8.64
N ARG A 49 -1.78 -3.14 -8.56
CA ARG A 49 -0.90 -3.23 -7.41
C ARG A 49 -0.19 -1.91 -7.14
N ASN A 50 0.44 -1.35 -8.17
CA ASN A 50 1.16 -0.08 -8.04
C ASN A 50 0.23 1.07 -7.65
N LEU A 51 -0.97 1.13 -8.23
CA LEU A 51 -1.97 2.15 -7.88
C LEU A 51 -2.42 2.01 -6.42
N TYR A 52 -2.69 0.78 -5.97
CA TYR A 52 -3.17 0.53 -4.63
C TYR A 52 -2.08 0.77 -3.56
N ASP A 53 -0.84 0.40 -3.85
CA ASP A 53 0.31 0.74 -2.98
C ASP A 53 0.53 2.25 -2.91
N THR A 54 0.51 2.96 -4.05
CA THR A 54 0.63 4.43 -4.08
C THR A 54 -0.47 5.12 -3.28
N LEU A 55 -1.72 4.68 -3.44
CA LEU A 55 -2.86 5.20 -2.69
C LEU A 55 -2.68 4.98 -1.18
N SER A 56 -2.28 3.77 -0.81
CA SER A 56 -2.06 3.39 0.59
C SER A 56 -0.93 4.20 1.23
N ASP A 57 0.21 4.33 0.56
CA ASP A 57 1.36 5.13 1.02
C ASP A 57 0.98 6.61 1.19
N THR A 58 0.27 7.17 0.20
CA THR A 58 -0.16 8.57 0.24
C THR A 58 -1.11 8.81 1.41
N PHE A 59 -2.07 7.91 1.62
CA PHE A 59 -2.99 7.98 2.74
C PHE A 59 -2.26 7.91 4.09
N LEU A 60 -1.36 6.94 4.27
CA LEU A 60 -0.60 6.77 5.51
C LEU A 60 0.28 8.00 5.81
N SER A 61 0.89 8.58 4.77
CA SER A 61 1.65 9.83 4.89
C SER A 61 0.78 10.99 5.38
N LEU A 62 -0.36 11.24 4.72
CA LEU A 62 -1.27 12.33 5.06
C LEU A 62 -1.88 12.15 6.46
N LYS A 63 -2.25 10.92 6.81
CA LYS A 63 -2.73 10.60 8.15
C LYS A 63 -1.64 10.86 9.20
N GLY A 64 -0.38 10.58 8.88
CA GLY A 64 0.79 10.86 9.71
C GLY A 64 1.04 12.35 9.97
N GLU A 65 0.53 13.23 9.10
CA GLU A 65 0.52 14.70 9.26
C GLU A 65 -0.65 15.18 10.15
N GLU A 66 -1.29 14.28 10.90
CA GLU A 66 -2.46 14.55 11.75
C GLU A 66 -3.69 15.07 10.98
N MET A 67 -3.73 14.85 9.67
CA MET A 67 -4.91 15.15 8.86
C MET A 67 -6.10 14.28 9.30
N PRO A 68 -7.33 14.83 9.40
CA PRO A 68 -8.51 14.04 9.67
C PRO A 68 -8.63 12.86 8.71
N LEU A 69 -9.03 11.69 9.23
CA LEU A 69 -9.01 10.42 8.48
C LEU A 69 -9.73 10.51 7.11
N ALA A 70 -10.91 11.13 7.09
CA ALA A 70 -11.70 11.31 5.87
C ALA A 70 -10.96 12.20 4.85
N ASP A 71 -10.43 13.33 5.30
CA ASP A 71 -9.70 14.29 4.47
C ASP A 71 -8.40 13.67 3.92
N ALA A 72 -7.70 12.85 4.73
CA ALA A 72 -6.51 12.13 4.31
C ALA A 72 -6.83 11.11 3.22
N TRP A 73 -7.95 10.40 3.35
CA TRP A 73 -8.39 9.41 2.37
C TRP A 73 -8.81 10.08 1.05
N GLU A 74 -9.61 11.14 1.11
CA GLU A 74 -10.04 11.92 -0.06
C GLU A 74 -8.81 12.51 -0.79
N SER A 75 -7.91 13.17 -0.05
CA SER A 75 -6.69 13.76 -0.60
C SER A 75 -5.76 12.71 -1.21
N ALA A 76 -5.68 11.51 -0.64
CA ALA A 76 -4.89 10.42 -1.19
C ALA A 76 -5.44 9.93 -2.54
N PHE A 77 -6.77 9.83 -2.67
CA PHE A 77 -7.42 9.50 -3.94
C PHE A 77 -7.18 10.57 -5.00
N GLU A 78 -7.38 11.85 -4.67
CA GLU A 78 -7.16 12.97 -5.60
C GLU A 78 -5.69 13.02 -6.08
N SER A 79 -4.75 12.89 -5.14
CA SER A 79 -3.32 12.88 -5.43
C SER A 79 -2.93 11.69 -6.31
N THR A 80 -3.38 10.49 -5.97
CA THR A 80 -3.05 9.27 -6.74
C THR A 80 -3.64 9.34 -8.15
N ALA A 81 -4.88 9.82 -8.29
CA ALA A 81 -5.52 9.98 -9.59
C ALA A 81 -4.75 10.99 -10.46
N THR A 82 -4.39 12.14 -9.88
CA THR A 82 -3.60 13.17 -10.57
C THR A 82 -2.23 12.63 -11.01
N GLN A 83 -1.52 11.93 -10.13
CA GLN A 83 -0.21 11.33 -10.43
C GLN A 83 -0.24 10.32 -11.58
N ASN A 84 -1.37 9.64 -11.74
CA ASN A 84 -1.56 8.59 -12.75
C ASN A 84 -2.37 9.05 -13.98
N ASN A 85 -2.65 10.36 -14.10
CA ASN A 85 -3.43 10.94 -15.20
C ASN A 85 -4.80 10.25 -15.37
N MET A 86 -5.46 9.96 -14.24
CA MET A 86 -6.80 9.38 -14.14
C MET A 86 -7.76 10.39 -13.54
N THR A 87 -9.07 10.21 -13.76
CA THR A 87 -10.07 10.90 -12.96
C THR A 87 -10.17 10.25 -11.57
N GLY A 88 -10.65 10.99 -10.57
CA GLY A 88 -10.93 10.42 -9.25
C GLY A 88 -11.98 9.30 -9.31
N GLU A 89 -12.97 9.42 -10.19
CA GLU A 89 -14.01 8.41 -10.41
C GLU A 89 -13.43 7.12 -10.99
N ASP A 90 -12.57 7.22 -12.01
CA ASP A 90 -11.92 6.05 -12.62
C ASP A 90 -11.04 5.31 -11.60
N LEU A 91 -10.28 6.07 -10.78
CA LEU A 91 -9.46 5.48 -9.73
C LEU A 91 -10.33 4.81 -8.66
N LEU A 92 -11.43 5.46 -8.24
CA LEU A 92 -12.35 4.91 -7.24
C LEU A 92 -12.96 3.59 -7.69
N LEU A 93 -13.54 3.54 -8.89
CA LEU A 93 -14.13 2.31 -9.44
C LEU A 93 -13.10 1.18 -9.55
N ARG A 94 -11.86 1.51 -9.93
CA ARG A 94 -10.76 0.55 -10.04
C ARG A 94 -10.32 0.05 -8.67
N MET A 95 -10.12 0.94 -7.70
CA MET A 95 -9.65 0.62 -6.36
C MET A 95 -10.72 -0.02 -5.48
N GLU A 96 -12.01 0.18 -5.75
CA GLU A 96 -13.10 -0.54 -5.07
C GLU A 96 -12.97 -2.05 -5.28
N SER A 97 -12.75 -2.48 -6.52
CA SER A 97 -12.55 -3.92 -6.81
C SER A 97 -11.29 -4.48 -6.15
N VAL A 98 -10.20 -3.70 -6.12
CA VAL A 98 -8.93 -4.11 -5.47
C VAL A 98 -9.09 -4.19 -3.96
N GLY A 99 -9.68 -3.17 -3.35
CA GLY A 99 -9.97 -3.11 -1.91
C GLY A 99 -10.85 -4.27 -1.45
N GLN A 100 -11.91 -4.57 -2.20
CA GLN A 100 -12.77 -5.73 -1.88
C GLN A 100 -12.01 -7.06 -1.95
N LYS A 101 -11.14 -7.25 -2.95
CA LYS A 101 -10.28 -8.44 -3.02
C LYS A 101 -9.33 -8.51 -1.83
N HIS A 102 -8.80 -7.38 -1.38
CA HIS A 102 -7.91 -7.33 -0.24
C HIS A 102 -8.63 -7.69 1.06
N VAL A 103 -9.82 -7.14 1.30
CA VAL A 103 -10.68 -7.50 2.44
C VAL A 103 -10.97 -9.00 2.44
N ASN A 104 -11.38 -9.56 1.29
CA ASN A 104 -11.62 -11.00 1.18
C ASN A 104 -10.36 -11.83 1.47
N ALA A 105 -9.19 -11.36 1.00
CA ALA A 105 -7.92 -12.03 1.27
C ALA A 105 -7.57 -12.01 2.77
N ILE A 106 -7.78 -10.88 3.45
CA ILE A 106 -7.61 -10.73 4.90
C ILE A 106 -8.46 -11.76 5.64
N ASP A 107 -9.75 -11.87 5.30
CA ASP A 107 -10.68 -12.80 5.94
C ASP A 107 -10.22 -14.26 5.80
N THR A 108 -9.65 -14.62 4.63
CA THR A 108 -9.14 -15.98 4.37
C THR A 108 -7.80 -16.31 5.01
N CYS A 109 -7.02 -15.29 5.42
CA CYS A 109 -5.68 -15.42 5.98
C CYS A 109 -5.65 -15.50 7.51
N SER A 110 -6.78 -15.88 8.13
CA SER A 110 -7.01 -15.94 9.58
C SER A 110 -6.28 -17.08 10.30
#